data_AF-A0A0D6KXU3-F1
#
_entry.id   AF-A0A0D6KXU3-F1
#
_cell.length_a   1.000
_cell.length_b   1.000
_cell.length_c   1.000
_cell.angle_alpha   90.00
_cell.angle_beta   90.00
_cell.angle_gamma   90.00
#
_symmetry.space_group_name_H-M   'P 1'
#
loop_
_entity.id
_entity.type
_entity.pdbx_description
1 polymer ?
#
loop_
_entity_poly.entity_id
_entity_poly.type
_entity_poly.pdbx_seq_one_letter_code
_entity_poly.pdbx_strand_id
1 'polypeptide(L)'
;MTTIVTNPKITWGPRVDLRDLPNLYAPQTVDPYTPPPPGIDNLGISSTDTFMIPGKGEFKVDFQGYVRVARSQPSTDQWLDSEVYTNLIEMCMRGEAPEIGQIVVTLNPDILSTGMLRTPWADMNCEQPEKACRMAVAALFTLPQLGMTLFNKEPIELTIDHVQAIPPAGNPGEGRIYQVLPLFDLANPDSKPAAYLTGLKFAMGNYVTEAQLQSIASE
;
A
#
# COMPACT_ATOMS: atom_id res chain seq x y z
N MET A 1 6.62 18.81 7.22
CA MET A 1 5.82 17.96 8.14
C MET A 1 6.77 17.01 8.86
N THR A 2 6.73 16.97 10.20
CA THR A 2 7.56 16.05 10.99
C THR A 2 6.96 14.66 10.87
N THR A 3 7.65 13.73 10.23
CA THR A 3 7.21 12.33 10.18
C THR A 3 7.16 11.81 11.61
N ILE A 4 5.96 11.55 12.13
CA ILE A 4 5.82 10.89 13.43
C ILE A 4 6.36 9.49 13.21
N VAL A 5 7.56 9.21 13.72
CA VAL A 5 8.09 7.86 13.77
C VAL A 5 7.27 7.12 14.81
N THR A 6 6.16 6.52 14.38
CA THR A 6 5.46 5.54 15.18
C THR A 6 6.39 4.34 15.32
N ASN A 7 6.55 3.83 16.54
CA ASN A 7 7.27 2.58 16.76
C ASN A 7 6.23 1.46 16.77
N PRO A 8 5.97 0.78 15.63
CA PRO A 8 4.92 -0.21 15.55
C PRO A 8 5.20 -1.37 16.50
N LYS A 9 4.14 -1.88 17.12
CA LYS A 9 4.18 -2.98 18.08
C LYS A 9 4.35 -4.34 17.38
N ILE A 10 3.87 -4.43 16.15
CA ILE A 10 3.90 -5.65 15.32
C ILE A 10 4.61 -5.34 14.00
N THR A 11 5.39 -6.30 13.50
CA THR A 11 6.05 -6.22 12.20
C THR A 11 5.76 -7.48 11.38
N TRP A 12 5.18 -7.33 10.19
CA TRP A 12 4.91 -8.46 9.29
C TRP A 12 6.07 -8.83 8.36
N GLY A 13 7.13 -8.04 8.37
CA GLY A 13 8.32 -8.27 7.57
C GLY A 13 9.48 -7.34 7.97
N PRO A 14 10.48 -7.18 7.10
CA PRO A 14 11.68 -6.41 7.41
C PRO A 14 11.39 -4.91 7.51
N ARG A 15 12.12 -4.26 8.41
CA ARG A 15 12.08 -2.81 8.60
C ARG A 15 13.12 -2.12 7.71
N VAL A 16 12.70 -1.08 7.00
CA VAL A 16 13.57 -0.15 6.29
C VAL A 16 13.99 0.96 7.26
N ASP A 17 15.27 1.27 7.29
CA ASP A 17 15.79 2.42 8.05
C ASP A 17 15.38 3.72 7.35
N LEU A 18 14.62 4.56 8.05
CA LEU A 18 14.11 5.81 7.49
C LEU A 18 15.08 6.98 7.65
N ARG A 19 16.17 6.79 8.40
CA ARG A 19 17.15 7.85 8.65
C ARG A 19 17.78 8.27 7.33
N ASP A 20 17.83 9.59 7.12
CA ASP A 20 18.48 10.23 5.98
C ASP A 20 17.92 9.84 4.60
N LEU A 21 16.78 9.15 4.52
CA LEU A 21 16.13 8.87 3.25
C LEU A 21 15.55 10.14 2.63
N PRO A 22 15.91 10.49 1.39
CA PRO A 22 15.33 11.64 0.70
C PRO A 22 13.86 11.36 0.35
N ASN A 23 13.02 12.38 0.47
CA ASN A 23 11.68 12.32 -0.11
C ASN A 23 11.78 12.60 -1.62
N LEU A 24 11.18 11.72 -2.42
CA LEU A 24 11.15 11.79 -3.86
C LEU A 24 9.76 12.23 -4.32
N TYR A 25 9.70 13.40 -4.97
CA TYR A 25 8.48 14.03 -5.48
C TYR A 25 8.60 14.28 -6.98
N ALA A 26 7.48 14.52 -7.65
CA ALA A 26 7.49 14.88 -9.06
C ALA A 26 8.27 16.18 -9.36
N PRO A 27 8.94 16.26 -10.52
CA PRO A 27 9.16 15.18 -11.49
C PRO A 27 10.28 14.22 -11.05
N GLN A 28 10.14 12.94 -11.39
CA GLN A 28 11.22 11.94 -11.30
C GLN A 28 11.30 11.20 -12.63
N THR A 29 12.51 10.82 -13.03
CA THR A 29 12.70 9.86 -14.13
C THR A 29 12.88 8.49 -13.52
N VAL A 30 12.18 7.49 -14.05
CA VAL A 30 12.29 6.10 -13.61
C VAL A 30 12.83 5.28 -14.77
N ASP A 31 14.09 4.86 -14.63
CA ASP A 31 14.77 4.08 -15.65
C ASP A 31 14.38 2.60 -15.52
N PRO A 32 13.86 1.96 -16.59
CA PRO A 32 13.58 0.54 -16.57
C PRO A 32 14.84 -0.29 -16.31
N TYR A 33 14.66 -1.46 -15.69
CA TYR A 33 15.70 -2.45 -15.42
C TYR A 33 16.92 -1.88 -14.68
N THR A 34 16.72 -0.86 -13.86
CA THR A 34 17.78 -0.21 -13.09
C THR A 34 17.38 -0.15 -11.61
N PRO A 35 18.17 -0.75 -10.70
CA PRO A 35 17.92 -0.60 -9.27
C PRO A 35 18.10 0.86 -8.83
N PRO A 36 17.07 1.52 -8.27
CA PRO A 36 17.17 2.91 -7.83
C PRO A 36 17.90 3.02 -6.47
N PRO A 37 18.48 4.18 -6.16
CA PRO A 37 18.97 4.46 -4.80
C PRO A 37 17.83 4.44 -3.77
N PRO A 38 18.15 4.31 -2.46
CA PRO A 38 17.17 4.37 -1.39
C PRO A 38 16.49 5.73 -1.32
N GLY A 39 15.23 5.73 -0.88
CA GLY A 39 14.42 6.94 -0.80
C GLY A 39 12.98 6.66 -0.39
N ILE A 40 12.22 7.73 -0.21
CA ILE A 40 10.79 7.66 0.09
C ILE A 40 10.04 8.12 -1.15
N ASP A 41 9.39 7.19 -1.85
CA ASP A 41 8.57 7.50 -3.00
C ASP A 41 7.22 8.08 -2.55
N ASN A 42 6.84 9.24 -3.08
CA ASN A 42 5.53 9.85 -2.85
C ASN A 42 4.70 9.67 -4.12
N LEU A 43 3.79 8.70 -4.12
CA LEU A 43 3.08 8.24 -5.33
C LEU A 43 1.57 8.42 -5.18
N GLY A 44 0.90 8.75 -6.28
CA GLY A 44 -0.55 8.63 -6.36
C GLY A 44 -0.97 7.16 -6.38
N ILE A 45 -2.20 6.88 -5.95
CA ILE A 45 -2.80 5.54 -6.06
C ILE A 45 -4.31 5.68 -6.27
N SER A 46 -4.88 4.76 -7.04
CA SER A 46 -6.32 4.52 -7.07
C SER A 46 -6.62 3.05 -6.86
N SER A 47 -7.78 2.76 -6.29
CA SER A 47 -8.24 1.38 -6.14
C SER A 47 -9.75 1.27 -6.31
N THR A 48 -10.19 0.04 -6.51
CA THR A 48 -11.58 -0.36 -6.52
C THR A 48 -11.70 -1.54 -5.58
N ASP A 49 -12.35 -1.31 -4.44
CA ASP A 49 -12.46 -2.27 -3.36
C ASP A 49 -13.91 -2.74 -3.24
N THR A 50 -14.10 -3.98 -2.81
CA THR A 50 -15.43 -4.56 -2.60
C THR A 50 -15.56 -5.00 -1.15
N PHE A 51 -16.56 -4.47 -0.46
CA PHE A 51 -16.85 -4.74 0.95
C PHE A 51 -18.17 -5.49 1.09
N MET A 52 -18.19 -6.52 1.91
CA MET A 52 -19.41 -7.18 2.38
C MET A 52 -19.66 -6.78 3.83
N ILE A 53 -20.77 -6.09 4.10
CA ILE A 53 -21.20 -5.73 5.45
C ILE A 53 -22.42 -6.56 5.83
N PRO A 54 -22.32 -7.46 6.84
CA PRO A 54 -23.43 -8.27 7.30
C PRO A 54 -24.68 -7.44 7.59
N GLY A 55 -25.81 -7.83 7.00
CA GLY A 55 -27.09 -7.14 7.15
C GLY A 55 -27.28 -5.87 6.30
N LYS A 56 -26.24 -5.40 5.59
CA LYS A 56 -26.33 -4.26 4.66
C LYS A 56 -26.13 -4.67 3.19
N GLY A 57 -25.26 -5.64 2.93
CA GLY A 57 -24.99 -6.15 1.57
C GLY A 57 -23.55 -5.92 1.11
N GLU A 58 -23.35 -6.00 -0.20
CA GLU A 58 -22.06 -5.82 -0.86
C GLU A 58 -21.96 -4.43 -1.49
N PHE A 59 -20.81 -3.77 -1.31
CA PHE A 59 -20.55 -2.41 -1.77
C PHE A 59 -19.23 -2.36 -2.51
N LYS A 60 -19.24 -1.81 -3.72
CA LYS A 60 -18.04 -1.55 -4.51
C LYS A 60 -17.72 -0.07 -4.43
N VAL A 61 -16.51 0.26 -4.03
CA VAL A 61 -16.08 1.64 -3.75
C VAL A 61 -14.80 1.93 -4.51
N ASP A 62 -14.81 3.01 -5.28
CA ASP A 62 -13.62 3.53 -5.94
C ASP A 62 -12.92 4.52 -5.00
N PHE A 63 -11.61 4.33 -4.83
CA PHE A 63 -10.75 5.16 -4.00
C PHE A 63 -9.71 5.88 -4.83
N GLN A 64 -9.36 7.09 -4.38
CA GLN A 64 -8.20 7.84 -4.85
C GLN A 64 -7.41 8.37 -3.67
N GLY A 65 -6.10 8.50 -3.83
CA GLY A 65 -5.24 8.98 -2.76
C GLY A 65 -3.76 8.94 -3.09
N TYR A 66 -2.97 8.83 -2.04
CA TYR A 66 -1.51 8.70 -2.14
C TYR A 66 -0.98 7.62 -1.20
N VAL A 67 0.24 7.17 -1.51
CA VAL A 67 1.07 6.35 -0.64
C VAL A 67 2.47 6.94 -0.55
N ARG A 68 3.09 6.78 0.61
CA ARG A 68 4.52 7.05 0.84
C ARG A 68 5.22 5.75 1.16
N VAL A 69 6.14 5.34 0.28
CA VAL A 69 6.83 4.05 0.37
C VAL A 69 8.32 4.29 0.54
N ALA A 70 8.86 3.90 1.70
CA ALA A 70 10.29 3.88 1.91
C ALA A 70 10.89 2.64 1.26
N ARG A 71 11.98 2.81 0.52
CA ARG A 71 12.74 1.72 -0.11
C ARG A 71 14.15 1.64 0.48
N SER A 72 14.61 0.43 0.76
CA SER A 72 15.98 0.17 1.20
C SER A 72 17.00 0.45 0.07
N GLN A 73 18.29 0.46 0.43
CA GLN A 73 19.35 0.26 -0.55
C GLN A 73 19.10 -1.09 -1.25
N PRO A 74 19.22 -1.17 -2.59
CA PRO A 74 19.22 -2.45 -3.28
C PRO A 74 20.31 -3.40 -2.75
N SER A 75 20.04 -4.70 -2.71
CA SER A 75 21.05 -5.70 -2.32
C SER A 75 22.29 -5.71 -3.24
N THR A 76 22.12 -5.28 -4.49
CA THR A 76 23.15 -5.12 -5.52
C THR A 76 22.66 -4.14 -6.59
N ASP A 77 23.58 -3.55 -7.34
CA ASP A 77 23.27 -2.64 -8.45
C ASP A 77 22.88 -3.40 -9.74
N GLN A 78 22.98 -4.74 -9.75
CA GLN A 78 22.56 -5.57 -10.87
C GLN A 78 21.05 -5.83 -10.81
N TRP A 79 20.31 -5.49 -11.86
CA TRP A 79 18.86 -5.64 -11.87
C TRP A 79 18.41 -7.07 -11.57
N LEU A 80 18.98 -8.07 -12.25
CA LEU A 80 18.63 -9.49 -12.10
C LEU A 80 18.63 -9.92 -10.62
N ASP A 81 19.69 -9.59 -9.89
CA ASP A 81 19.94 -10.07 -8.53
C ASP A 81 19.48 -9.09 -7.44
N SER A 82 19.06 -7.88 -7.81
CA SER A 82 18.66 -6.86 -6.84
C SER A 82 17.34 -7.22 -6.15
N GLU A 83 17.36 -7.07 -4.83
CA GLU A 83 16.18 -7.06 -3.99
C GLU A 83 16.06 -5.69 -3.33
N VAL A 84 14.84 -5.16 -3.27
CA VAL A 84 14.53 -3.89 -2.61
C VAL A 84 13.45 -4.15 -1.59
N TYR A 85 13.76 -3.96 -0.31
CA TYR A 85 12.79 -4.05 0.78
C TYR A 85 12.06 -2.73 0.93
N THR A 86 10.77 -2.79 1.26
CA THR A 86 9.92 -1.60 1.30
C THR A 86 9.08 -1.56 2.56
N ASN A 87 8.82 -0.35 3.06
CA ASN A 87 7.81 -0.10 4.09
C ASN A 87 6.82 0.92 3.55
N LEU A 88 5.53 0.61 3.62
CA LEU A 88 4.47 1.59 3.40
C LEU A 88 4.35 2.39 4.69
N ILE A 89 4.81 3.66 4.67
CA ILE A 89 4.98 4.47 5.88
C ILE A 89 3.87 5.50 6.08
N GLU A 90 3.15 5.83 5.00
CA GLU A 90 1.96 6.68 5.06
C GLU A 90 1.04 6.34 3.89
N MET A 91 -0.27 6.41 4.13
CA MET A 91 -1.26 6.36 3.08
C MET A 91 -2.48 7.16 3.50
N CYS A 92 -3.16 7.76 2.53
CA CYS A 92 -4.50 8.28 2.68
C CYS A 92 -5.24 8.06 1.37
N MET A 93 -6.32 7.29 1.41
CA MET A 93 -7.21 7.07 0.28
C MET A 93 -8.65 7.35 0.67
N ARG A 94 -9.40 7.98 -0.22
CA ARG A 94 -10.79 8.39 0.02
C ARG A 94 -11.67 7.83 -1.07
N GLY A 95 -12.80 7.27 -0.66
CA GLY A 95 -13.85 6.76 -1.53
C GLY A 95 -15.21 7.03 -0.92
N GLU A 96 -16.27 6.89 -1.70
CA GLU A 96 -17.64 7.07 -1.24
C GLU A 96 -18.56 6.07 -1.93
N ALA A 97 -19.51 5.53 -1.18
CA ALA A 97 -20.65 4.79 -1.73
C ALA A 97 -21.96 5.31 -1.11
N PRO A 98 -23.04 5.47 -1.91
CA PRO A 98 -24.29 6.07 -1.45
C PRO A 98 -24.87 5.46 -0.16
N GLU A 99 -24.68 4.15 0.04
CA GLU A 99 -25.30 3.38 1.12
C GLU A 99 -24.52 3.39 2.43
N ILE A 100 -23.20 3.62 2.36
CA ILE A 100 -22.28 3.54 3.51
C ILE A 100 -21.50 4.84 3.74
N GLY A 101 -21.65 5.81 2.84
CA GLY A 101 -21.01 7.10 2.89
C GLY A 101 -19.54 7.07 2.51
N GLN A 102 -18.80 8.05 3.02
CA GLN A 102 -17.37 8.19 2.79
C GLN A 102 -16.62 7.09 3.55
N ILE A 103 -15.56 6.57 2.92
CA ILE A 103 -14.58 5.70 3.54
C ILE A 103 -13.21 6.35 3.40
N VAL A 104 -12.47 6.37 4.51
CA VAL A 104 -11.10 6.88 4.57
C VAL A 104 -10.17 5.74 4.96
N VAL A 105 -9.22 5.43 4.10
CA VAL A 105 -8.23 4.36 4.33
C VAL A 105 -6.90 4.99 4.69
N THR A 106 -6.38 4.62 5.87
CA THR A 106 -5.05 5.01 6.36
C THR A 106 -4.31 3.79 6.88
N LEU A 107 -3.04 3.95 7.25
CA LEU A 107 -2.28 2.87 7.88
C LEU A 107 -2.68 2.69 9.35
N ASN A 108 -2.68 1.44 9.80
CA ASN A 108 -2.70 1.14 11.23
C ASN A 108 -1.31 1.42 11.83
N PRO A 109 -1.17 2.41 12.73
CA PRO A 109 0.14 2.81 13.25
C PRO A 109 0.77 1.76 14.18
N ASP A 110 0.00 0.79 14.67
CA ASP A 110 0.49 -0.27 15.55
C ASP A 110 1.20 -1.40 14.79
N ILE A 111 1.06 -1.46 13.46
CA ILE A 111 1.59 -2.55 12.63
C ILE A 111 2.41 -1.98 11.47
N LEU A 112 3.66 -2.45 11.34
CA LEU A 112 4.51 -2.08 10.21
C LEU A 112 4.05 -2.82 8.95
N SER A 113 3.59 -2.05 7.95
CA SER A 113 3.31 -2.56 6.61
C SER A 113 4.60 -2.69 5.81
N THR A 114 4.87 -3.89 5.30
CA THR A 114 6.19 -4.25 4.72
C THR A 114 6.05 -4.96 3.39
N GLY A 115 7.00 -4.74 2.50
CA GLY A 115 7.02 -5.32 1.18
C GLY A 115 8.43 -5.59 0.68
N MET A 116 8.49 -6.11 -0.54
CA MET A 116 9.72 -6.37 -1.25
C MET A 116 9.47 -6.42 -2.75
N LEU A 117 10.46 -5.98 -3.52
CA LEU A 117 10.58 -6.20 -4.94
C LEU A 117 11.77 -7.13 -5.20
N ARG A 118 11.53 -8.22 -5.91
CA ARG A 118 12.58 -9.17 -6.30
C ARG A 118 12.21 -9.90 -7.59
N THR A 119 13.21 -10.51 -8.20
CA THR A 119 13.01 -11.43 -9.33
C THR A 119 12.25 -12.68 -8.84
N PRO A 120 11.12 -13.06 -9.47
CA PRO A 120 10.44 -14.30 -9.17
C PRO A 120 11.36 -15.49 -9.44
N TRP A 121 11.24 -16.56 -8.64
CA TRP A 121 12.08 -17.75 -8.81
C TRP A 121 11.99 -18.38 -10.20
N ALA A 122 10.82 -18.29 -10.83
CA ALA A 122 10.59 -18.82 -12.18
C ALA A 122 11.43 -18.10 -13.25
N ASP A 123 11.83 -16.84 -12.98
CA ASP A 123 12.44 -15.95 -13.97
C ASP A 123 13.94 -15.70 -13.71
N MET A 124 14.55 -16.41 -12.75
CA MET A 124 15.96 -16.24 -12.36
C MET A 124 16.98 -16.51 -13.48
N ASN A 125 16.56 -17.16 -14.57
CA ASN A 125 17.41 -17.46 -15.72
C ASN A 125 17.21 -16.49 -16.90
N CYS A 126 16.33 -15.49 -16.76
CA CYS A 126 16.11 -14.46 -17.76
C CYS A 126 17.20 -13.38 -17.68
N GLU A 127 17.63 -12.83 -18.82
CA GLU A 127 18.66 -11.78 -18.87
C GLU A 127 18.17 -10.45 -18.28
N GLN A 128 16.90 -10.12 -18.54
CA GLN A 128 16.20 -8.94 -18.00
C GLN A 128 14.85 -9.38 -17.42
N PRO A 129 14.85 -10.03 -16.25
CA PRO A 129 13.60 -10.52 -15.67
C PRO A 129 12.72 -9.36 -15.24
N GLU A 130 11.41 -9.53 -15.39
CA GLU A 130 10.47 -8.66 -14.67
C GLU A 130 10.47 -9.05 -13.19
N LYS A 131 10.31 -8.07 -12.30
CA LYS A 131 10.20 -8.30 -10.86
C LYS A 131 8.74 -8.51 -10.46
N ALA A 132 8.53 -9.12 -9.30
CA ALA A 132 7.28 -9.06 -8.58
C ALA A 132 7.44 -8.16 -7.36
N CYS A 133 6.47 -7.29 -7.14
CA CYS A 133 6.34 -6.47 -5.94
C CYS A 133 5.22 -7.05 -5.08
N ARG A 134 5.48 -7.17 -3.78
CA ARG A 134 4.44 -7.50 -2.78
C ARG A 134 4.49 -6.53 -1.61
N MET A 135 3.35 -6.30 -0.99
CA MET A 135 3.22 -5.51 0.23
C MET A 135 2.15 -6.13 1.14
N ALA A 136 2.50 -6.40 2.38
CA ALA A 136 1.57 -6.78 3.44
C ALA A 136 1.10 -5.52 4.17
N VAL A 137 -0.19 -5.16 4.01
CA VAL A 137 -0.73 -3.85 4.47
C VAL A 137 -1.70 -4.00 5.64
N ALA A 138 -1.42 -3.25 6.71
CA ALA A 138 -2.29 -3.07 7.85
C ALA A 138 -3.00 -1.73 7.70
N ALA A 139 -4.29 -1.76 7.44
CA ALA A 139 -5.09 -0.58 7.15
C ALA A 139 -6.14 -0.32 8.24
N LEU A 140 -6.50 0.95 8.35
CA LEU A 140 -7.68 1.43 9.05
C LEU A 140 -8.67 1.93 8.01
N PHE A 141 -9.92 1.48 8.09
CA PHE A 141 -11.02 1.92 7.24
C PHE A 141 -11.99 2.70 8.12
N THR A 142 -11.93 4.03 8.05
CA THR A 142 -12.84 4.89 8.82
C THR A 142 -14.11 5.14 8.01
N LEU A 143 -15.26 4.81 8.59
CA LEU A 143 -16.60 5.00 8.00
C LEU A 143 -17.39 5.98 8.90
N PRO A 144 -17.25 7.31 8.70
CA PRO A 144 -17.82 8.31 9.61
C PRO A 144 -19.34 8.19 9.74
N GLN A 145 -20.05 7.91 8.65
CA GLN A 145 -21.51 7.79 8.61
C GLN A 145 -22.02 6.59 9.43
N LEU A 146 -21.17 5.57 9.62
CA LEU A 146 -21.46 4.41 10.46
C LEU A 146 -20.85 4.54 11.86
N GLY A 147 -20.12 5.62 12.15
CA GLY A 147 -19.50 5.87 13.45
C GLY A 147 -18.46 4.81 13.85
N MET A 148 -17.77 4.19 12.88
CA MET A 148 -16.84 3.09 13.14
C MET A 148 -15.54 3.23 12.35
N THR A 149 -14.47 2.66 12.90
CA THR A 149 -13.21 2.43 12.20
C THR A 149 -12.93 0.94 12.23
N LEU A 150 -12.73 0.35 11.06
CA LEU A 150 -12.42 -1.05 10.91
C LEU A 150 -10.92 -1.26 10.70
N PHE A 151 -10.41 -2.42 11.06
CA PHE A 151 -9.02 -2.81 10.81
C PHE A 151 -8.91 -4.30 10.48
N ASN A 152 -7.86 -4.67 9.75
CA ASN A 152 -7.53 -6.06 9.45
C ASN A 152 -6.52 -6.64 10.45
N LYS A 153 -6.74 -7.88 10.90
CA LYS A 153 -5.78 -8.65 11.72
C LYS A 153 -4.81 -9.47 10.86
N GLU A 154 -5.28 -9.87 9.68
CA GLU A 154 -4.49 -10.55 8.64
C GLU A 154 -4.04 -9.52 7.61
N PRO A 155 -2.82 -9.60 7.07
CA PRO A 155 -2.35 -8.64 6.08
C PRO A 155 -3.21 -8.63 4.83
N ILE A 156 -3.49 -7.43 4.32
CA ILE A 156 -3.95 -7.27 2.93
C ILE A 156 -2.69 -7.44 2.07
N GLU A 157 -2.52 -8.60 1.46
CA GLU A 157 -1.39 -8.88 0.56
C GLU A 157 -1.64 -8.25 -0.81
N LEU A 158 -1.02 -7.10 -1.06
CA LEU A 158 -1.05 -6.40 -2.35
C LEU A 158 0.09 -6.90 -3.24
N THR A 159 -0.18 -7.16 -4.51
CA THR A 159 0.83 -7.61 -5.47
C THR A 159 0.78 -6.79 -6.76
N ILE A 160 1.96 -6.51 -7.32
CA ILE A 160 2.17 -6.00 -8.67
C ILE A 160 3.13 -6.95 -9.35
N ASP A 161 2.67 -7.60 -10.42
CA ASP A 161 3.49 -8.47 -11.25
C ASP A 161 4.05 -7.67 -12.45
N HIS A 162 4.95 -8.28 -13.22
CA HIS A 162 5.51 -7.68 -14.44
C HIS A 162 6.19 -6.30 -14.21
N VAL A 163 6.91 -6.15 -13.08
CA VAL A 163 7.56 -4.90 -12.70
C VAL A 163 8.88 -4.74 -13.45
N GLN A 164 8.96 -3.74 -14.32
CA GLN A 164 10.17 -3.41 -15.08
C GLN A 164 10.92 -2.20 -14.52
N ALA A 165 10.36 -1.52 -13.53
CA ALA A 165 10.86 -0.25 -13.00
C ALA A 165 10.55 -0.13 -11.51
N ILE A 166 11.42 0.54 -10.74
CA ILE A 166 11.22 0.78 -9.32
C ILE A 166 11.28 2.30 -9.06
N PRO A 167 10.23 2.94 -8.54
CA PRO A 167 8.92 2.35 -8.22
C PRO A 167 8.14 1.89 -9.47
N PRO A 168 7.19 0.95 -9.31
CA PRO A 168 6.34 0.45 -10.40
C PRO A 168 5.22 1.44 -10.75
N ALA A 169 5.58 2.69 -11.06
CA ALA A 169 4.63 3.75 -11.41
C ALA A 169 3.85 3.40 -12.68
N GLY A 170 2.52 3.52 -12.64
CA GLY A 170 1.63 3.16 -13.74
C GLY A 170 1.22 1.68 -13.80
N ASN A 171 1.86 0.80 -13.03
CA ASN A 171 1.51 -0.62 -13.05
C ASN A 171 0.17 -0.89 -12.34
N PRO A 172 -0.65 -1.82 -12.88
CA PRO A 172 -1.81 -2.35 -12.16
C PRO A 172 -1.37 -3.35 -11.09
N GLY A 173 -2.15 -3.46 -10.03
CA GLY A 173 -1.96 -4.47 -9.00
C GLY A 173 -3.29 -4.99 -8.44
N GLU A 174 -3.19 -6.00 -7.58
CA GLU A 174 -4.35 -6.64 -6.95
C GLU A 174 -4.10 -7.02 -5.50
N GLY A 175 -5.16 -7.09 -4.70
CA GLY A 175 -5.15 -7.70 -3.38
C GLY A 175 -5.42 -9.20 -3.47
N ARG A 176 -4.51 -10.01 -2.95
CA ARG A 176 -4.63 -11.48 -2.89
C ARG A 176 -5.54 -11.89 -1.73
N ILE A 177 -6.85 -11.80 -1.95
CA ILE A 177 -7.87 -12.13 -0.97
C ILE A 177 -8.50 -13.49 -1.31
N TYR A 178 -8.37 -14.47 -0.42
CA TYR A 178 -9.01 -15.78 -0.60
C TYR A 178 -10.44 -15.77 -0.08
N GLN A 179 -11.40 -15.52 -0.98
CA GLN A 179 -12.83 -15.35 -0.72
C GLN A 179 -13.18 -14.11 0.09
N VAL A 180 -12.70 -14.01 1.33
CA VAL A 180 -12.99 -12.90 2.25
C VAL A 180 -11.78 -12.59 3.13
N LEU A 181 -11.56 -11.31 3.43
CA LEU A 181 -10.61 -10.85 4.44
C LEU A 181 -11.40 -10.13 5.56
N PRO A 182 -11.40 -10.66 6.80
CA PRO A 182 -12.18 -10.10 7.89
C PRO A 182 -11.70 -8.71 8.35
N LEU A 183 -12.64 -7.79 8.54
CA LEU A 183 -12.41 -6.47 9.12
C LEU A 183 -13.12 -6.35 10.47
N PHE A 184 -12.38 -5.97 11.50
CA PHE A 184 -12.84 -5.88 12.89
C PHE A 184 -13.05 -4.43 13.28
N ASP A 185 -14.04 -4.17 14.12
CA ASP A 185 -14.22 -2.85 14.73
C ASP A 185 -13.06 -2.55 15.69
N LEU A 186 -12.39 -1.42 15.47
CA LEU A 186 -11.26 -0.96 16.29
C LEU A 186 -11.66 -0.76 17.75
N ALA A 187 -12.90 -0.36 18.02
CA ALA A 187 -13.40 -0.19 19.40
C ALA A 187 -13.64 -1.54 20.10
N ASN A 188 -13.85 -2.62 19.33
CA ASN A 188 -14.20 -3.95 19.83
C ASN A 188 -13.39 -5.04 19.09
N PRO A 189 -12.05 -5.05 19.20
CA PRO A 189 -11.18 -5.84 18.33
C PRO A 189 -11.38 -7.35 18.47
N ASP A 190 -11.86 -7.84 19.61
CA ASP A 190 -12.07 -9.27 19.90
C ASP A 190 -13.48 -9.75 19.53
N SER A 191 -14.32 -8.87 18.99
CA SER A 191 -15.65 -9.22 18.51
C SER A 191 -15.61 -9.97 17.17
N LYS A 192 -16.79 -10.37 16.67
CA LYS A 192 -16.93 -10.92 15.32
C LYS A 192 -16.58 -9.85 14.27
N PRO A 193 -16.12 -10.23 13.07
CA PRO A 193 -15.88 -9.27 11.99
C PRO A 193 -17.13 -8.41 11.71
N ALA A 194 -16.92 -7.10 11.62
CA ALA A 194 -17.96 -6.13 11.31
C ALA A 194 -18.18 -5.96 9.81
N ALA A 195 -17.17 -6.26 9.01
CA ALA A 195 -17.24 -6.33 7.55
C ALA A 195 -16.20 -7.32 7.00
N TYR A 196 -16.23 -7.52 5.70
CA TYR A 196 -15.23 -8.30 4.97
C TYR A 196 -14.80 -7.53 3.73
N LEU A 197 -13.50 -7.48 3.46
CA LEU A 197 -12.97 -7.08 2.16
C LEU A 197 -12.99 -8.33 1.27
N THR A 198 -13.69 -8.28 0.14
CA THR A 198 -13.90 -9.44 -0.74
C THR A 198 -13.23 -9.29 -2.10
N GLY A 199 -12.79 -8.08 -2.44
CA GLY A 199 -12.03 -7.80 -3.64
C GLY A 199 -11.29 -6.47 -3.53
N LEU A 200 -10.11 -6.40 -4.15
CA LEU A 200 -9.30 -5.19 -4.22
C LEU A 200 -8.47 -5.23 -5.50
N LYS A 201 -8.62 -4.22 -6.34
CA LYS A 201 -7.74 -3.95 -7.48
C LYS A 201 -7.25 -2.53 -7.40
N PHE A 202 -5.99 -2.29 -7.75
CA PHE A 202 -5.41 -0.95 -7.66
C PHE A 202 -4.54 -0.64 -8.88
N ALA A 203 -4.27 0.65 -9.07
CA ALA A 203 -3.31 1.13 -10.04
C ALA A 203 -2.38 2.12 -9.35
N MET A 204 -1.08 1.92 -9.53
CA MET A 204 -0.09 2.89 -9.08
C MET A 204 -0.12 4.10 -9.99
N GLY A 205 -0.23 5.29 -9.40
CA GLY A 205 -0.02 6.55 -10.11
C GLY A 205 1.47 6.86 -10.30
N ASN A 206 1.73 8.05 -10.81
CA ASN A 206 3.07 8.62 -10.88
C ASN A 206 3.45 9.28 -9.55
N TYR A 207 4.70 9.74 -9.46
CA TYR A 207 5.12 10.66 -8.40
C TYR A 207 4.19 11.86 -8.33
N VAL A 208 3.87 12.28 -7.10
CA VAL A 208 3.12 13.51 -6.82
C VAL A 208 4.07 14.61 -6.36
N THR A 209 3.67 15.86 -6.57
CA THR A 209 4.35 17.02 -5.96
C THR A 209 4.03 17.10 -4.47
N GLU A 210 4.86 17.80 -3.71
CA GLU A 210 4.59 18.05 -2.28
C GLU A 210 3.24 18.80 -2.08
N ALA A 211 2.92 19.75 -2.96
CA ALA A 211 1.66 20.48 -2.91
C ALA A 211 0.44 19.57 -3.16
N GLN A 212 0.53 18.63 -4.11
CA GLN A 212 -0.52 17.63 -4.34
C GLN A 212 -0.71 16.74 -3.12
N LEU A 213 0.37 16.25 -2.52
CA LEU A 213 0.30 15.41 -1.32
C LEU A 213 -0.39 16.16 -0.16
N GLN A 214 -0.01 17.42 0.08
CA GLN A 214 -0.63 18.25 1.11
C GLN A 214 -2.12 18.50 0.84
N SER A 215 -2.50 18.72 -0.42
CA SER A 215 -3.90 18.88 -0.82
C SER A 215 -4.71 17.62 -0.51
N ILE A 216 -4.24 16.45 -0.94
CA ILE A 216 -4.93 15.17 -0.74
C ILE A 216 -5.02 14.82 0.76
N ALA A 217 -4.00 15.18 1.55
CA ALA A 217 -3.98 14.93 2.98
C ALA A 217 -4.90 15.86 3.79
N SER A 218 -5.29 17.02 3.24
CA SER A 218 -6.08 18.04 3.94
C SER A 218 -7.59 17.97 3.67
N GLU A 219 -8.00 17.26 2.62
CA GLU A 219 -9.38 16.81 2.39
C GLU A 219 -9.78 15.73 3.41
#